data_AF-A0A957ZLS1-F1
#
_entry.id   AF-A0A957ZLS1-F1
#
_cell.length_a   1.000
_cell.length_b   1.000
_cell.length_c   1.000
_cell.angle_alpha   90.00
_cell.angle_beta   90.00
_cell.angle_gamma   90.00
#
_symmetry.space_group_name_H-M   'P 1'
#
loop_
_entity.id
_entity.type
_entity.pdbx_description
1 polymer ?
#
loop_
_entity_poly.entity_id
_entity_poly.type
_entity_poly.pdbx_seq_one_letter_code
_entity_poly.pdbx_strand_id
1 'polypeptide(L)' 'MATYQILYWFDIPVQVKAAIGRNRRTVPLTDRFSEAVDAAAMASGLIGSDAYTEQ' A
#
# COMPACT_ATOMS: atom_id res chain seq x y z
N MET A 1 -11.88 -13.67 15.36
CA MET A 1 -12.13 -12.32 14.85
C MET A 1 -11.27 -12.12 13.63
N ALA A 2 -11.84 -11.64 12.51
CA ALA A 2 -11.07 -11.38 11.29
C ALA A 2 -10.42 -10.00 11.42
N THR A 3 -9.15 -9.89 11.09
CA THR A 3 -8.42 -8.62 11.01
C THR A 3 -8.04 -8.35 9.56
N TYR A 4 -8.10 -7.10 9.16
CA TYR A 4 -7.59 -6.68 7.86
C TYR A 4 -6.70 -5.45 8.04
N GLN A 5 -5.70 -5.34 7.19
CA GLN A 5 -4.75 -4.25 7.15
C GLN A 5 -4.54 -3.88 5.68
N ILE A 6 -4.63 -2.60 5.36
CA ILE A 6 -4.38 -2.08 4.02
C ILE A 6 -3.02 -1.39 4.08
N LEU A 7 -2.11 -1.77 3.19
CA LEU A 7 -0.86 -1.06 2.98
C LEU A 7 -1.13 0.09 2.02
N TYR A 8 -0.68 1.28 2.43
CA TYR A 8 -0.69 2.49 1.63
C TYR A 8 0.74 2.87 1.28
N TRP A 9 0.92 3.37 0.05
CA TRP A 9 2.10 4.10 -0.37
C TRP A 9 1.65 5.53 -0.64
N PHE A 10 2.10 6.48 0.18
CA PHE A 10 1.50 7.81 0.24
C PHE A 10 -0.03 7.68 0.46
N ASP A 11 -0.85 8.19 -0.45
CA ASP A 11 -2.31 8.09 -0.44
C ASP A 11 -2.85 6.94 -1.31
N ILE A 12 -1.98 6.13 -1.92
CA ILE A 12 -2.38 5.08 -2.86
C ILE A 12 -2.32 3.72 -2.17
N PRO A 13 -3.44 2.97 -2.08
CA PRO A 13 -3.42 1.64 -1.50
C PRO A 13 -2.72 0.67 -2.45
N VAL A 14 -1.79 -0.13 -1.93
CA VAL A 14 -0.96 -1.06 -2.72
C VAL A 14 -1.31 -2.53 -2.48
N GLN A 15 -1.69 -2.88 -1.25
CA GLN A 15 -1.90 -4.27 -0.89
C GLN A 15 -2.86 -4.41 0.30
N VAL A 16 -3.70 -5.44 0.28
CA VAL A 16 -4.58 -5.78 1.41
C VAL A 16 -4.11 -7.08 2.04
N LYS A 17 -3.98 -7.08 3.36
CA LYS A 17 -3.63 -8.23 4.21
C LYS A 17 -4.82 -8.54 5.08
N ALA A 18 -5.39 -9.73 4.95
CA ALA A 18 -6.45 -10.23 5.82
C ALA A 18 -5.92 -11.42 6.63
N ALA A 19 -6.26 -11.48 7.91
CA ALA A 19 -5.94 -12.60 8.78
C ALA A 19 -7.18 -13.04 9.56
N ILE A 20 -7.37 -14.35 9.67
CA ILE A 20 -8.41 -14.95 10.48
C ILE A 20 -7.84 -16.19 11.19
N GLY A 21 -7.63 -16.09 12.51
CA GLY A 21 -6.95 -17.12 13.27
C GLY A 21 -5.54 -17.38 12.74
N ARG A 22 -5.28 -18.61 12.24
CA ARG A 22 -4.00 -19.01 11.64
C ARG A 22 -3.92 -18.77 10.12
N ASN A 23 -5.04 -18.41 9.49
CA ASN A 23 -5.09 -18.18 8.05
C ASN A 23 -4.75 -16.72 7.76
N ARG A 24 -3.71 -16.51 6.95
CA ARG A 24 -3.34 -15.18 6.43
C ARG A 24 -3.42 -15.19 4.91
N ARG A 25 -4.10 -14.20 4.36
CA ARG A 25 -4.13 -13.95 2.92
C ARG A 25 -3.65 -12.53 2.66
N THR A 26 -2.76 -12.43 1.68
CA THR A 26 -2.27 -11.16 1.19
C THR A 26 -2.63 -11.08 -0.28
N VAL A 27 -3.29 -9.99 -0.67
CA VAL A 27 -3.75 -9.76 -2.03
C VAL A 27 -3.21 -8.41 -2.49
N PRO A 28 -2.32 -8.37 -3.51
CA PRO A 28 -1.94 -7.10 -4.14
C PRO A 28 -3.16 -6.50 -4.85
N LEU A 29 -3.24 -5.18 -4.88
CA LEU A 29 -4.29 -4.49 -5.64
C LEU A 29 -4.01 -4.57 -7.15
N THR A 30 -5.06 -4.38 -7.95
CA THR A 30 -5.02 -4.49 -9.41
C THR A 30 -4.03 -3.49 -10.03
N ASP A 31 -3.53 -3.80 -11.24
CA ASP A 31 -2.49 -3.04 -11.95
C ASP A 31 -2.72 -1.53 -12.05
N ARG A 32 -3.99 -1.06 -12.06
CA ARG A 32 -4.34 0.37 -11.99
C ARG A 32 -3.72 1.11 -10.81
N PHE A 33 -3.54 0.42 -9.68
CA PHE A 33 -2.91 1.00 -8.49
C PHE A 33 -1.39 0.99 -8.61
N SER A 34 -0.80 -0.04 -9.22
CA SER A 34 0.64 -0.04 -9.54
C SER A 34 0.99 1.09 -10.50
N GLU A 35 0.19 1.32 -11.54
CA GLU A 35 0.40 2.43 -12.48
C GLU A 35 0.28 3.78 -11.79
N ALA A 36 -0.67 3.95 -10.87
CA ALA A 36 -0.80 5.16 -10.06
C ALA A 36 0.41 5.35 -9.14
N VAL A 37 0.96 4.29 -8.55
CA VAL A 37 2.20 4.34 -7.76
C VAL A 37 3.38 4.73 -8.64
N ASP A 38 3.52 4.15 -9.82
CA ASP A 38 4.61 4.49 -10.75
C ASP A 38 4.51 5.95 -11.20
N ALA A 39 3.30 6.43 -11.54
CA ALA A 39 3.05 7.82 -11.88
C ALA A 39 3.37 8.76 -10.72
N ALA A 40 2.97 8.41 -9.49
CA ALA A 40 3.26 9.20 -8.30
C ALA A 40 4.75 9.11 -7.88
N ALA A 41 5.43 7.99 -8.13
CA ALA A 41 6.87 7.85 -7.93
C ALA A 41 7.65 8.73 -8.92
N MET A 42 7.24 8.73 -10.19
CA MET A 42 7.80 9.63 -11.21
C MET A 42 7.51 11.11 -10.90
N ALA A 43 6.27 11.44 -10.50
CA ALA A 43 5.85 12.81 -10.22
C ALA A 43 6.44 13.38 -8.92
N SER A 44 6.61 12.54 -7.89
CA SER A 44 7.21 12.97 -6.63
C SER A 44 8.72 13.16 -6.73
N GLY A 45 9.38 12.54 -7.72
CA GLY A 45 10.82 12.74 -7.99
C GLY A 45 11.70 12.59 -6.75
N LEU A 46 11.29 11.78 -5.76
CA LEU A 46 11.80 11.77 -4.39
C LEU A 46 13.24 11.22 -4.28
N ILE A 47 14.18 12.07 -4.68
CA ILE A 47 15.24 12.54 -3.79
C ILE A 47 14.53 13.32 -2.68
N GLY A 48 14.50 12.78 -1.46
CA GLY A 48 14.36 13.56 -0.23
C GLY A 48 13.00 14.15 0.11
N SER A 49 12.14 13.36 0.75
CA SER A 49 11.33 13.82 1.88
C SER A 49 10.69 12.60 2.53
N ASP A 50 11.41 12.09 3.52
CA ASP A 50 10.99 11.96 4.92
C ASP A 50 9.55 12.39 5.25
N ALA A 51 8.57 11.79 4.59
CA ALA A 51 7.17 11.92 4.93
C ALA A 51 6.61 10.50 4.96
N TYR A 52 5.75 10.23 5.93
CA TYR A 52 5.00 8.98 6.09
C TYR A 52 5.71 7.88 6.90
N THR A 53 6.00 8.19 8.17
CA THR A 53 6.01 7.19 9.25
C THR A 53 5.18 7.69 10.44
N GLU A 54 3.97 8.24 10.24
CA GLU A 54 3.07 8.51 11.38
C GLU A 54 1.60 8.35 10.97
N GLN A 55 1.06 7.13 11.06
CA GLN A 55 -0.11 6.78 11.89
C GLN A 55 -0.42 5.28 11.88
#